data_AF-A0A0S9Q9U0-F1
#
_entry.id   AF-A0A0S9Q9U0-F1
#
_cell.length_a   1.000
_cell.length_b   1.000
_cell.length_c   1.000
_cell.angle_alpha   90.00
_cell.angle_beta   90.00
_cell.angle_gamma   90.00
#
_symmetry.space_group_name_H-M   'P 1'
#
loop_
_entity.id
_entity.type
_entity.pdbx_description
1 polymer ?
#
loop_
_entity_poly.entity_id
_entity_poly.type
_entity_poly.pdbx_seq_one_letter_code
_entity_poly.pdbx_strand_id
1 'polypeptide(L)'
;MAGAGEPGREGSGQEPLLVFRTMMRRLRAECPWKREQTHRSLSRYLLEEAHETLEAVDALAAAEDAGDPRRRDAAASHLREELGDLLLQVYFHAAVAEEHGDFDLDDVASGLAEKMVRRNPHVFGPDPVAHDDATSVDDAWQRIKAEERPRAALLDGVPATLPALLLADKALDRLARAGRPVEDLDPDDLGDRLLGLVAEARAAGADPEQALRDAVRRRV
;
A
#
# COMPACT_ATOMS: atom_id res chain seq x y z
N MET A 1 -5.68 -16.88 -45.43
CA MET A 1 -5.80 -17.57 -44.13
C MET A 1 -6.21 -16.52 -43.11
N ALA A 2 -7.43 -16.63 -42.60
CA ALA A 2 -7.98 -15.74 -41.59
C ALA A 2 -7.32 -16.04 -40.24
N GLY A 3 -6.70 -15.04 -39.62
CA GLY A 3 -6.29 -15.09 -38.22
C GLY A 3 -7.46 -14.61 -37.37
N ALA A 4 -7.95 -15.50 -36.51
CA ALA A 4 -9.11 -15.28 -35.66
C ALA A 4 -8.88 -14.09 -34.72
N GLY A 5 -9.81 -13.14 -34.75
CA GLY A 5 -9.92 -12.11 -33.73
C GLY A 5 -10.26 -12.73 -32.39
N GLU A 6 -9.61 -12.23 -31.33
CA GLU A 6 -10.03 -12.52 -29.97
C GLU A 6 -11.48 -12.05 -29.79
N PRO A 7 -12.36 -12.88 -29.21
CA PRO A 7 -13.73 -12.49 -28.98
C PRO A 7 -13.75 -11.40 -27.91
N GLY A 8 -14.21 -10.21 -28.33
CA GLY A 8 -14.35 -9.04 -27.49
C GLY A 8 -15.16 -9.33 -26.22
N ARG A 9 -14.78 -8.64 -25.14
CA ARG A 9 -15.64 -8.40 -23.98
C ARG A 9 -16.80 -7.49 -24.40
N GLU A 10 -17.74 -8.02 -25.14
CA GLU A 10 -19.04 -7.37 -25.38
C GLU A 10 -20.07 -8.06 -24.48
N GLY A 11 -20.34 -7.45 -23.32
CA GLY A 11 -21.33 -7.94 -22.36
C GLY A 11 -21.69 -6.84 -21.35
N SER A 12 -22.84 -6.18 -21.58
CA SER A 12 -23.55 -5.24 -20.69
C SER A 12 -22.77 -4.08 -20.04
N GLY A 13 -22.24 -3.18 -20.87
CA GLY A 13 -22.48 -1.72 -20.80
C GLY A 13 -21.99 -0.86 -19.63
N GLN A 14 -21.46 -1.39 -18.52
CA GLN A 14 -20.94 -0.57 -17.42
C GLN A 14 -19.65 -1.12 -16.85
N GLU A 15 -18.71 -0.23 -16.52
CA GLU A 15 -17.41 -0.61 -15.93
C GLU A 15 -17.60 -1.26 -14.55
N PRO A 16 -16.91 -2.38 -14.23
CA PRO A 16 -17.12 -3.12 -12.98
C PRO A 16 -17.00 -2.27 -11.70
N LEU A 17 -16.12 -1.27 -11.69
CA LEU A 17 -15.96 -0.36 -10.55
C LEU A 17 -17.20 0.53 -10.35
N LEU A 18 -17.85 0.98 -11.43
CA LEU A 18 -19.09 1.75 -11.36
C LEU A 18 -20.25 0.89 -10.86
N VAL A 19 -20.31 -0.36 -11.32
CA VAL A 19 -21.29 -1.34 -10.85
C VAL A 19 -21.09 -1.60 -9.35
N PHE A 20 -19.85 -1.86 -8.93
CA PHE A 20 -19.50 -2.06 -7.52
C PHE A 20 -19.87 -0.87 -6.65
N ARG A 21 -19.53 0.35 -7.09
CA ARG A 21 -19.92 1.59 -6.39
C ARG A 21 -21.43 1.68 -6.18
N THR A 22 -22.21 1.37 -7.22
CA THR A 22 -23.68 1.40 -7.15
C THR A 22 -24.22 0.32 -6.22
N MET A 23 -23.69 -0.90 -6.31
CA MET A 23 -24.07 -2.01 -5.42
C MET A 23 -23.80 -1.67 -3.96
N MET A 24 -22.65 -1.07 -3.67
CA MET A 24 -22.29 -0.74 -2.31
C MET A 24 -23.12 0.40 -1.72
N ARG A 25 -23.49 1.44 -2.50
CA ARG A 25 -24.48 2.45 -2.06
C ARG A 25 -25.80 1.78 -1.68
N ARG A 26 -26.25 0.83 -2.50
CA ARG A 26 -27.47 0.06 -2.23
C ARG A 26 -27.35 -0.80 -0.98
N LEU A 27 -26.25 -1.53 -0.81
CA LEU A 27 -25.98 -2.32 0.39
C LEU A 27 -25.95 -1.44 1.64
N ARG A 28 -25.38 -0.24 1.55
CA ARG A 28 -25.38 0.75 2.62
C ARG A 28 -26.79 1.22 2.97
N ALA A 29 -27.62 1.46 1.95
CA ALA A 29 -28.99 1.92 2.09
C ALA A 29 -30.00 0.83 2.51
N GLU A 30 -29.74 -0.45 2.25
CA GLU A 30 -30.72 -1.53 2.43
C GLU A 30 -30.29 -2.56 3.50
N CYS A 31 -29.00 -2.75 3.76
CA CYS A 31 -28.53 -3.74 4.74
C CYS A 31 -28.26 -3.11 6.12
N PRO A 32 -28.97 -3.52 7.19
CA PRO A 32 -28.82 -2.95 8.53
C PRO A 32 -27.39 -3.01 9.06
N TRP A 33 -26.73 -4.18 8.94
CA TRP A 33 -25.35 -4.35 9.40
C TRP A 33 -24.39 -3.41 8.69
N LYS A 34 -24.58 -3.19 7.37
CA LYS A 34 -23.74 -2.25 6.63
C LYS A 34 -24.04 -0.87 7.19
N ARG A 35 -25.29 -0.39 7.13
CA ARG A 35 -25.70 0.94 7.61
C ARG A 35 -25.14 1.33 8.99
N GLU A 36 -25.06 0.40 9.93
CA GLU A 36 -24.58 0.65 11.30
C GLU A 36 -23.05 0.82 11.42
N GLN A 37 -22.26 0.50 10.39
CA GLN A 37 -20.81 0.61 10.49
C GLN A 37 -20.35 2.07 10.58
N THR A 38 -19.27 2.31 11.33
CA THR A 38 -18.58 3.60 11.44
C THR A 38 -17.11 3.40 11.05
N HIS A 39 -16.36 4.49 10.82
CA HIS A 39 -14.91 4.38 10.62
C HIS A 39 -14.22 3.56 11.72
N ARG A 40 -14.68 3.70 12.98
CA ARG A 40 -14.08 2.98 14.10
C ARG A 40 -14.43 1.50 14.09
N SER A 41 -15.68 1.12 13.83
CA SER A 41 -16.07 -0.30 13.79
C SER A 41 -15.43 -1.05 12.62
N LEU A 42 -15.13 -0.34 11.52
CA LEU A 42 -14.46 -0.89 10.33
C LEU A 42 -12.95 -1.10 10.50
N SER A 43 -12.32 -0.42 11.47
CA SER A 43 -10.86 -0.43 11.62
C SER A 43 -10.25 -1.83 11.83
N ARG A 44 -10.97 -2.75 12.49
CA ARG A 44 -10.51 -4.14 12.64
C ARG A 44 -10.46 -4.88 11.31
N TYR A 45 -11.48 -4.68 10.48
CA TYR A 45 -11.61 -5.36 9.20
C TYR A 45 -10.56 -4.82 8.24
N LEU A 46 -10.35 -3.50 8.19
CA LEU A 46 -9.24 -2.92 7.42
C LEU A 46 -7.88 -3.53 7.79
N LEU A 47 -7.64 -3.79 9.08
CA LEU A 47 -6.39 -4.42 9.52
C LEU A 47 -6.33 -5.90 9.10
N GLU A 48 -7.43 -6.65 9.28
CA GLU A 48 -7.57 -8.04 8.84
C GLU A 48 -7.31 -8.15 7.33
N GLU A 49 -8.04 -7.42 6.48
CA GLU A 49 -7.88 -7.48 5.02
C GLU A 49 -6.47 -7.05 4.57
N ALA A 50 -5.85 -6.09 5.26
CA ALA A 50 -4.48 -5.67 4.94
C ALA A 50 -3.48 -6.80 5.24
N HIS A 51 -3.68 -7.55 6.31
CA HIS A 51 -2.83 -8.69 6.67
C HIS A 51 -3.09 -9.92 5.80
N GLU A 52 -4.34 -10.20 5.44
CA GLU A 52 -4.70 -11.28 4.52
C GLU A 52 -4.16 -11.01 3.12
N THR A 53 -4.25 -9.75 2.65
CA THR A 53 -3.57 -9.31 1.41
C THR A 53 -2.06 -9.56 1.46
N LEU A 54 -1.39 -9.22 2.57
CA LEU A 54 0.05 -9.48 2.72
C LEU A 54 0.35 -10.98 2.71
N GLU A 55 -0.47 -11.80 3.36
CA GLU A 55 -0.33 -13.26 3.32
C GLU A 55 -0.48 -13.81 1.89
N ALA A 56 -1.43 -13.31 1.11
CA ALA A 56 -1.63 -13.71 -0.27
C ALA A 56 -0.45 -13.30 -1.18
N VAL A 57 0.15 -12.12 -0.96
CA VAL A 57 1.39 -11.70 -1.63
C VAL A 57 2.52 -12.68 -1.34
N ASP A 58 2.70 -13.03 -0.07
CA ASP A 58 3.75 -13.95 0.36
C ASP A 58 3.56 -15.37 -0.19
N ALA A 59 2.32 -15.85 -0.24
CA ALA A 59 1.97 -17.13 -0.85
C ALA A 59 2.26 -17.14 -2.35
N LEU A 60 1.99 -16.03 -3.05
CA LEU A 60 2.31 -15.88 -4.47
C LEU A 60 3.82 -15.93 -4.70
N ALA A 61 4.61 -15.18 -3.92
CA ALA A 61 6.07 -15.20 -4.03
C ALA A 61 6.65 -16.60 -3.79
N ALA A 62 6.18 -17.30 -2.75
CA ALA A 62 6.60 -18.67 -2.47
C ALA A 62 6.22 -19.66 -3.59
N ALA A 63 5.09 -19.46 -4.24
CA ALA A 63 4.67 -20.27 -5.38
C ALA A 63 5.52 -20.01 -6.63
N GLU A 64 5.94 -18.76 -6.85
CA GLU A 64 6.86 -18.37 -7.92
C GLU A 64 8.25 -18.97 -7.72
N ASP A 65 8.80 -18.90 -6.50
CA ASP A 65 10.08 -19.52 -6.14
C ASP A 65 10.07 -21.05 -6.32
N ALA A 66 8.93 -21.68 -6.02
CA ALA A 66 8.76 -23.13 -6.20
C ALA A 66 8.65 -23.55 -7.68
N GLY A 67 8.39 -22.62 -8.60
CA GLY A 67 8.25 -22.90 -10.03
C GLY A 67 7.04 -23.79 -10.39
N ASP A 68 6.00 -23.84 -9.55
CA ASP A 68 4.78 -24.63 -9.79
C ASP A 68 3.66 -23.72 -10.37
N PRO A 69 3.33 -23.84 -11.66
CA PRO A 69 2.33 -22.98 -12.29
C PRO A 69 0.94 -23.08 -11.67
N ARG A 70 0.54 -24.26 -11.18
CA ARG A 70 -0.79 -24.45 -10.60
C ARG A 70 -0.90 -23.79 -9.23
N ARG A 71 0.17 -23.87 -8.43
CA ARG A 71 0.23 -23.16 -7.15
C ARG A 71 0.27 -21.65 -7.37
N ARG A 72 1.00 -21.19 -8.37
CA ARG A 72 1.03 -19.77 -8.74
C ARG A 72 -0.36 -19.28 -9.14
N ASP A 73 -1.07 -20.01 -10.00
CA ASP A 73 -2.42 -19.63 -10.43
C ASP A 73 -3.39 -19.55 -9.24
N ALA A 74 -3.32 -20.52 -8.33
CA ALA A 74 -4.13 -20.50 -7.11
C ALA A 74 -3.79 -19.31 -6.20
N ALA A 75 -2.50 -19.03 -5.97
CA ALA A 75 -2.06 -17.91 -5.15
C ALA A 75 -2.39 -16.55 -5.79
N ALA A 76 -2.28 -16.43 -7.11
CA ALA A 76 -2.69 -15.23 -7.84
C ALA A 76 -4.20 -14.99 -7.77
N SER A 77 -5.01 -16.05 -7.82
CA SER A 77 -6.46 -15.96 -7.61
C SER A 77 -6.79 -15.49 -6.19
N HIS A 78 -6.09 -16.02 -5.18
CA HIS A 78 -6.26 -15.62 -3.79
C HIS A 78 -5.88 -14.15 -3.58
N LEU A 79 -4.73 -13.70 -4.08
CA LEU A 79 -4.34 -12.29 -4.04
C LEU A 79 -5.38 -11.37 -4.68
N ARG A 80 -6.03 -11.81 -5.76
CA ARG A 80 -7.10 -11.04 -6.41
C ARG A 80 -8.35 -10.89 -5.53
N GLU A 81 -8.66 -11.91 -4.72
CA GLU A 81 -9.77 -11.92 -3.76
C GLU A 81 -9.48 -10.91 -2.63
N GLU A 82 -8.31 -11.03 -2.00
CA GLU A 82 -7.90 -10.15 -0.90
C GLU A 82 -7.78 -8.67 -1.32
N LEU A 83 -7.27 -8.40 -2.52
CA LEU A 83 -7.26 -7.03 -3.07
C LEU A 83 -8.68 -6.49 -3.27
N GLY A 84 -9.65 -7.36 -3.54
CA GLY A 84 -11.07 -7.02 -3.63
C GLY A 84 -11.66 -6.66 -2.26
N ASP A 85 -11.31 -7.40 -1.22
CA ASP A 85 -11.79 -7.13 0.14
C ASP A 85 -11.11 -5.89 0.75
N LEU A 86 -9.83 -5.64 0.45
CA LEU A 86 -9.19 -4.38 0.79
C LEU A 86 -9.84 -3.19 0.07
N LEU A 87 -10.21 -3.35 -1.21
CA LEU A 87 -10.97 -2.33 -1.96
C LEU A 87 -12.37 -2.10 -1.34
N LEU A 88 -13.02 -3.15 -0.84
CA LEU A 88 -14.29 -3.06 -0.12
C LEU A 88 -14.16 -2.18 1.14
N GLN A 89 -13.05 -2.26 1.88
CA GLN A 89 -12.81 -1.40 3.03
C GLN A 89 -12.64 0.07 2.65
N VAL A 90 -11.94 0.37 1.54
CA VAL A 90 -11.83 1.75 1.00
C VAL A 90 -13.22 2.30 0.70
N TYR A 91 -14.07 1.49 0.06
CA TYR A 91 -15.44 1.88 -0.21
C TYR A 91 -16.23 2.17 1.07
N PHE A 92 -16.18 1.27 2.05
CA PHE A 92 -16.93 1.46 3.29
C PHE A 92 -16.59 2.79 3.98
N HIS A 93 -15.32 3.15 4.03
CA HIS A 93 -14.91 4.43 4.58
C HIS A 93 -15.39 5.62 3.75
N ALA A 94 -15.34 5.54 2.41
CA ALA A 94 -15.87 6.58 1.54
C ALA A 94 -17.40 6.75 1.69
N ALA A 95 -18.16 5.66 1.81
CA ALA A 95 -19.60 5.72 2.01
C ALA A 95 -19.99 6.30 3.37
N VAL A 96 -19.26 5.96 4.44
CA VAL A 96 -19.47 6.58 5.76
C VAL A 96 -19.17 8.08 5.69
N ALA A 97 -18.09 8.51 5.00
CA ALA A 97 -17.79 9.94 4.83
C ALA A 97 -18.85 10.68 3.99
N GLU A 98 -19.38 10.04 2.94
CA GLU A 98 -20.43 10.58 2.06
C GLU A 98 -21.72 10.86 2.87
N GLU A 99 -22.09 9.97 3.80
CA GLU A 99 -23.24 10.15 4.71
C GLU A 99 -23.11 11.37 5.63
N HIS A 100 -21.87 11.80 5.94
CA HIS A 100 -21.58 12.98 6.76
C HIS A 100 -21.36 14.26 5.93
N GLY A 101 -21.36 14.16 4.59
CA GLY A 101 -21.09 15.28 3.69
C GLY A 101 -19.61 15.69 3.63
N ASP A 102 -18.69 14.79 4.01
CA ASP A 102 -17.25 15.08 4.08
C ASP A 102 -16.56 14.89 2.71
N PHE A 103 -16.63 13.67 2.16
CA PHE A 103 -16.09 13.29 0.85
C PHE A 103 -16.71 11.96 0.39
N ASP A 104 -16.64 11.67 -0.92
CA ASP A 104 -17.05 10.39 -1.48
C ASP A 104 -15.90 9.59 -2.13
N LEU A 105 -16.23 8.49 -2.81
CA LEU A 105 -15.23 7.65 -3.48
C LEU A 105 -14.55 8.36 -4.66
N ASP A 106 -15.28 9.23 -5.36
CA ASP A 106 -14.74 9.97 -6.51
C ASP A 106 -13.76 11.04 -6.03
N ASP A 107 -14.01 11.66 -4.87
CA ASP A 107 -13.06 12.56 -4.19
C ASP A 107 -11.77 11.82 -3.80
N VAL A 108 -11.88 10.60 -3.25
CA VAL A 108 -10.70 9.76 -2.91
C VAL A 108 -9.88 9.45 -4.17
N ALA A 109 -10.55 9.03 -5.25
CA ALA A 109 -9.90 8.69 -6.51
C ALA A 109 -9.26 9.92 -7.18
N SER A 110 -9.96 11.05 -7.19
CA SER A 110 -9.48 12.31 -7.78
C SER A 110 -8.28 12.86 -7.00
N GLY A 111 -8.35 12.89 -5.67
CA GLY A 111 -7.23 13.29 -4.82
C GLY A 111 -6.00 12.40 -4.99
N LEU A 112 -6.19 11.09 -5.22
CA LEU A 112 -5.11 10.18 -5.57
C LEU A 112 -4.55 10.49 -6.96
N ALA A 113 -5.40 10.62 -7.99
CA ALA A 113 -5.00 10.87 -9.36
C ALA A 113 -4.20 12.18 -9.50
N GLU A 114 -4.70 13.27 -8.92
CA GLU A 114 -3.98 14.55 -8.93
C GLU A 114 -2.63 14.46 -8.22
N LYS A 115 -2.56 13.76 -7.07
CA LYS A 115 -1.30 13.52 -6.36
C LYS A 115 -0.32 12.72 -7.22
N MET A 116 -0.80 11.69 -7.95
CA MET A 116 0.04 10.90 -8.85
C MET A 116 0.56 11.76 -10.02
N VAL A 117 -0.26 12.64 -10.59
CA VAL A 117 0.19 13.56 -11.65
C VAL A 117 1.26 14.53 -11.12
N ARG A 118 0.99 15.21 -10.00
CA ARG A 118 1.91 16.21 -9.42
C ARG A 118 3.26 15.62 -9.04
N ARG A 119 3.29 14.40 -8.51
CA ARG A 119 4.52 13.76 -8.01
C ARG A 119 5.26 12.92 -9.04
N ASN A 120 4.69 12.74 -10.23
CA ASN A 120 5.37 12.09 -11.37
C ASN A 120 5.48 13.04 -12.56
N PRO A 121 6.12 14.22 -12.43
CA PRO A 121 6.29 15.15 -13.55
C PRO A 121 7.14 14.55 -14.67
N HIS A 122 7.98 13.56 -14.37
CA HIS A 122 8.74 12.80 -15.35
C HIS A 122 7.87 11.95 -16.29
N VAL A 123 6.60 11.67 -15.92
CA VAL A 123 5.62 10.98 -16.78
C VAL A 123 4.56 11.94 -17.31
N PHE A 124 4.04 12.84 -16.47
CA PHE A 124 2.85 13.65 -16.78
C PHE A 124 3.14 15.16 -16.93
N GLY A 125 4.39 15.59 -16.78
CA GLY A 125 4.78 17.00 -16.90
C GLY A 125 4.76 17.52 -18.34
N PRO A 126 4.86 18.85 -18.53
CA PRO A 126 4.90 19.45 -19.86
C PRO A 126 6.16 19.05 -20.66
N ASP A 127 7.28 18.83 -19.96
CA ASP A 127 8.54 18.33 -20.49
C ASP A 127 8.98 17.08 -19.71
N PRO A 128 8.45 15.89 -20.04
CA PRO A 128 8.80 14.65 -19.36
C PRO A 128 10.30 14.36 -19.48
N VAL A 129 11.00 14.30 -18.35
CA VAL A 129 12.42 13.94 -18.28
C VAL A 129 12.53 12.50 -17.84
N ALA A 130 13.20 11.66 -18.64
CA ALA A 130 13.47 10.29 -18.24
C ALA A 130 14.44 10.27 -17.05
N HIS A 131 14.16 9.37 -16.11
CA HIS A 131 15.05 9.01 -15.03
C HIS A 131 15.86 7.78 -15.43
N ASP A 132 17.14 7.74 -15.06
CA ASP A 132 18.04 6.65 -15.45
C ASP A 132 17.81 5.36 -14.64
N ASP A 133 17.28 5.49 -13.42
CA ASP A 133 16.99 4.38 -12.51
C ASP A 133 15.86 4.68 -11.51
N ALA A 134 15.38 3.63 -10.82
CA ALA A 134 14.32 3.73 -9.83
C ALA A 134 14.67 4.57 -8.59
N THR A 135 15.95 4.63 -8.21
CA THR A 135 16.42 5.44 -7.07
C THR A 135 16.21 6.92 -7.36
N SER A 136 16.58 7.37 -8.56
CA SER A 136 16.40 8.75 -8.99
C SER A 136 14.92 9.15 -9.09
N VAL A 137 14.03 8.20 -9.39
CA VAL A 137 12.56 8.39 -9.35
C VAL A 137 12.07 8.56 -7.91
N ASP A 138 12.50 7.71 -6.98
CA ASP A 138 12.13 7.85 -5.55
C ASP A 138 12.62 9.18 -4.98
N ASP A 139 13.87 9.58 -5.26
CA ASP A 139 14.41 10.84 -4.77
C ASP A 139 13.62 12.05 -5.27
N ALA A 140 13.21 12.05 -6.54
CA ALA A 140 12.33 13.08 -7.08
C ALA A 140 10.96 13.09 -6.38
N TRP A 141 10.37 11.91 -6.17
CA TRP A 141 9.10 11.76 -5.46
C TRP A 141 9.17 12.26 -4.01
N GLN A 142 10.21 11.89 -3.26
CA GLN A 142 10.37 12.33 -1.87
C GLN A 142 10.64 13.82 -1.76
N ARG A 143 11.40 14.41 -2.71
CA ARG A 143 11.63 15.86 -2.77
C ARG A 143 10.31 16.61 -2.95
N ILE A 144 9.52 16.26 -3.97
CA ILE A 144 8.21 16.90 -4.21
C ILE A 144 7.29 16.71 -3.00
N LYS A 145 7.27 15.52 -2.40
CA LYS A 145 6.49 15.25 -1.18
C LYS A 145 6.93 16.11 0.01
N ALA A 146 8.21 16.41 0.16
CA ALA A 146 8.73 17.26 1.22
C ALA A 146 8.36 18.74 1.01
N GLU A 147 8.31 19.20 -0.24
CA GLU A 147 7.85 20.54 -0.61
C GLU A 147 6.35 20.73 -0.35
N GLU A 148 5.52 19.72 -0.68
CA GLU A 148 4.07 19.77 -0.47
C GLU A 148 3.65 19.72 1.02
N ARG A 149 4.43 19.03 1.86
CA ARG A 149 4.12 18.84 3.29
C ARG A 149 5.38 19.04 4.14
N PRO A 150 5.71 20.31 4.48
CA PRO A 150 6.76 20.56 5.44
C PRO A 150 6.39 19.93 6.79
N ARG A 151 7.36 19.24 7.40
CA ARG A 151 7.19 18.54 8.68
C ARG A 151 7.78 19.39 9.79
N ALA A 152 7.13 19.43 10.95
CA ALA A 152 7.64 20.14 12.11
C ALA A 152 8.60 19.27 12.93
N ALA A 153 8.30 17.97 13.04
CA ALA A 153 9.14 16.97 13.69
C ALA A 153 9.46 15.78 12.76
N LEU A 154 10.53 15.07 13.11
CA LEU A 154 11.08 13.98 12.30
C LEU A 154 10.06 12.87 12.06
N LEU A 155 9.22 12.52 13.04
CA LEU A 155 8.24 11.44 12.92
C LEU A 155 6.83 11.91 12.52
N ASP A 156 6.67 13.19 12.14
CA ASP A 156 5.36 13.72 11.74
C ASP A 156 4.76 12.94 10.57
N GLY A 157 3.52 12.48 10.75
CA GLY A 157 2.80 11.67 9.78
C GLY A 157 3.31 10.23 9.63
N VAL A 158 4.11 9.72 10.58
CA VAL A 158 4.32 8.27 10.73
C VAL A 158 3.21 7.71 11.61
N PRO A 159 2.40 6.73 11.15
CA PRO A 159 1.38 6.11 11.98
C PRO A 159 2.00 5.40 13.20
N ALA A 160 1.46 5.64 14.39
CA ALA A 160 1.90 4.95 15.61
C ALA A 160 1.57 3.45 15.61
N THR A 161 0.70 3.00 14.69
CA THR A 161 0.29 1.61 14.53
C THR A 161 1.24 0.80 13.62
N LEU A 162 2.31 1.41 13.09
CA LEU A 162 3.28 0.65 12.31
C LEU A 162 3.99 -0.39 13.18
N PRO A 163 4.25 -1.59 12.63
CA PRO A 163 5.19 -2.53 13.24
C PRO A 163 6.55 -1.89 13.52
N ALA A 164 7.23 -2.37 14.56
CA ALA A 164 8.43 -1.73 15.08
C ALA A 164 9.58 -1.63 14.05
N LEU A 165 9.78 -2.65 13.20
CA LEU A 165 10.86 -2.62 12.21
C LEU A 165 10.56 -1.63 11.09
N LEU A 166 9.32 -1.60 10.61
CA LEU A 166 8.89 -0.62 9.61
C LEU A 166 8.88 0.83 10.16
N LEU A 167 8.55 1.01 11.44
CA LEU A 167 8.67 2.29 12.13
C LEU A 167 10.14 2.72 12.20
N ALA A 168 11.04 1.82 12.60
CA ALA A 168 12.47 2.06 12.69
C ALA A 168 13.07 2.41 11.31
N ASP A 169 12.75 1.64 10.26
CA ASP A 169 13.22 1.92 8.90
C ASP A 169 12.79 3.33 8.43
N LYS A 170 11.53 3.70 8.66
CA LYS A 170 11.05 5.06 8.33
C LYS A 170 11.74 6.14 9.14
N ALA A 171 12.05 5.88 10.41
CA ALA A 171 12.77 6.85 11.25
C ALA A 171 14.21 7.06 10.72
N LEU A 172 14.90 5.96 10.39
CA LEU A 172 16.25 5.98 9.84
C LEU A 172 16.32 6.64 8.45
N ASP A 173 15.35 6.37 7.56
CA ASP A 173 15.21 7.07 6.27
C ASP A 173 15.17 8.59 6.46
N ARG A 174 14.35 9.04 7.41
CA ARG A 174 14.17 10.48 7.67
C ARG A 174 15.39 11.10 8.32
N LEU A 175 16.09 10.40 9.23
CA LEU A 175 17.37 10.85 9.77
C LEU A 175 18.39 11.06 8.64
N ALA A 176 18.56 10.04 7.79
CA ALA A 176 19.49 10.09 6.66
C ALA A 176 19.19 11.26 5.72
N ARG A 177 17.92 11.44 5.33
CA ARG A 177 17.49 12.54 4.44
C ARG A 177 17.64 13.93 5.08
N ALA A 178 17.59 14.01 6.41
CA ALA A 178 17.88 15.24 7.15
C ALA A 178 19.38 15.47 7.38
N GLY A 179 20.26 14.58 6.90
CA GLY A 179 21.70 14.65 7.15
C GLY A 179 22.07 14.46 8.62
N ARG A 180 21.21 13.81 9.40
CA ARG A 180 21.40 13.55 10.84
C ARG A 180 21.91 12.12 11.04
N PRO A 181 23.04 11.91 11.74
CA PRO A 181 23.49 10.57 12.05
C PRO A 181 22.55 9.90 13.05
N VAL A 182 22.57 8.56 13.08
CA VAL A 182 22.09 7.81 14.23
C VAL A 182 23.10 8.04 15.35
N GLU A 183 22.62 8.39 16.55
CA GLU A 183 23.47 8.54 17.73
C GLU A 183 24.10 7.19 18.12
N ASP A 184 25.18 7.22 18.90
CA ASP A 184 25.93 6.02 19.26
C ASP A 184 25.01 4.99 19.94
N LEU A 185 24.80 3.85 19.26
CA LEU A 185 23.96 2.75 19.71
C LEU A 185 24.68 1.96 20.81
N ASP A 186 23.99 1.70 21.92
CA ASP A 186 24.52 0.88 23.01
C ASP A 186 24.53 -0.62 22.60
N PRO A 187 25.70 -1.26 22.48
CA PRO A 187 25.79 -2.67 22.08
C PRO A 187 25.25 -3.62 23.16
N ASP A 188 25.06 -3.17 24.40
CA ASP A 188 24.48 -3.96 25.49
C ASP A 188 22.95 -3.83 25.55
N ASP A 189 22.36 -2.79 24.94
CA ASP A 189 20.91 -2.59 24.87
C ASP A 189 20.26 -3.37 23.70
N LEU A 190 19.16 -4.07 23.97
CA LEU A 190 18.49 -4.89 22.96
C LEU A 190 17.78 -4.04 21.89
N GLY A 191 17.19 -2.91 22.28
CA GLY A 191 16.50 -2.01 21.36
C GLY A 191 17.46 -1.39 20.36
N ASP A 192 18.61 -0.92 20.85
CA ASP A 192 19.68 -0.36 20.02
C ASP A 192 20.28 -1.40 19.08
N ARG A 193 20.48 -2.64 19.54
CA ARG A 193 20.88 -3.74 18.66
C ARG A 193 19.87 -4.06 17.58
N LEU A 194 18.57 -4.06 17.90
CA LEU A 194 17.50 -4.25 16.92
C LEU A 194 17.48 -3.10 15.90
N LEU A 195 17.62 -1.86 16.35
CA LEU A 195 17.72 -0.68 15.49
C LEU A 195 18.97 -0.75 14.58
N GLY A 196 20.09 -1.25 15.10
CA GLY A 196 21.30 -1.53 14.33
C GLY A 196 21.07 -2.54 13.20
N LEU A 197 20.31 -3.61 13.45
CA LEU A 197 19.94 -4.58 12.41
C LEU A 197 19.03 -3.98 11.34
N VAL A 198 18.13 -3.07 11.71
CA VAL A 198 17.31 -2.30 10.73
C VAL A 198 18.21 -1.41 9.88
N ALA A 199 19.20 -0.73 10.48
CA ALA A 199 20.15 0.09 9.75
C ALA A 199 21.01 -0.74 8.77
N GLU A 200 21.45 -1.93 9.19
CA GLU A 200 22.17 -2.89 8.33
C GLU A 200 21.32 -3.33 7.15
N ALA A 201 20.08 -3.77 7.41
CA ALA A 201 19.15 -4.19 6.36
C ALA A 201 18.93 -3.08 5.33
N ARG A 202 18.75 -1.84 5.80
CA ARG A 202 18.57 -0.67 4.94
C ARG A 202 19.80 -0.37 4.10
N ALA A 203 21.01 -0.44 4.67
CA ALA A 203 22.25 -0.26 3.93
C ALA A 203 22.45 -1.34 2.85
N ALA A 204 21.89 -2.53 3.05
CA ALA A 204 21.84 -3.61 2.08
C ALA A 204 20.67 -3.50 1.07
N GLY A 205 19.81 -2.50 1.18
CA GLY A 205 18.62 -2.34 0.33
C GLY A 205 17.50 -3.33 0.62
N ALA A 206 17.49 -3.95 1.80
CA ALA A 206 16.48 -4.91 2.23
C ALA A 206 15.39 -4.25 3.09
N ASP A 207 14.14 -4.72 2.94
CA ASP A 207 13.04 -4.39 3.86
C ASP A 207 13.20 -5.22 5.14
N PRO A 208 13.48 -4.61 6.31
CA PRO A 208 13.70 -5.33 7.55
C PRO A 208 12.45 -6.05 8.06
N GLU A 209 11.24 -5.51 7.82
CA GLU A 209 9.99 -6.13 8.25
C GLU A 209 9.74 -7.41 7.44
N GLN A 210 9.87 -7.33 6.11
CA GLN A 210 9.72 -8.51 5.26
C GLN A 210 10.82 -9.55 5.51
N ALA A 211 12.07 -9.10 5.69
CA ALA A 211 13.19 -10.00 5.98
C ALA A 211 12.95 -10.84 7.24
N LEU A 212 12.40 -10.24 8.30
CA LEU A 212 12.04 -10.98 9.51
C LEU A 212 10.86 -11.92 9.27
N ARG A 213 9.81 -11.48 8.57
CA ARG A 213 8.65 -12.35 8.23
C ARG A 213 9.10 -13.60 7.50
N ASP A 214 9.95 -13.46 6.48
CA ASP A 214 10.47 -14.60 5.73
C ASP A 214 11.37 -15.49 6.60
N ALA A 215 12.19 -14.89 7.45
CA ALA A 215 13.06 -15.64 8.36
C ALA A 215 12.29 -16.47 9.38
N VAL A 216 11.15 -15.96 9.88
CA VAL A 216 10.21 -16.67 10.75
C VAL A 216 9.59 -17.84 9.98
N ARG A 217 8.97 -17.59 8.82
CA ARG A 217 8.32 -18.64 8.01
C ARG A 217 9.23 -19.79 7.60
N ARG A 218 10.51 -19.51 7.35
CA ARG A 218 11.49 -20.57 7.03
C ARG A 218 11.83 -21.46 8.23
N ARG A 219 11.55 -21.04 9.46
CA ARG A 219 12.04 -21.67 10.70
C ARG A 219 10.94 -22.24 11.59
N VAL A 220 9.71 -21.74 11.48
CA VAL A 220 8.54 -22.24 12.21
C VAL A 220 7.63 -23.03 11.29
#